data_AF-A0A1G0MHB7-F1
#
_entry.id   AF-A0A1G0MHB7-F1
#
_cell.length_a   1.000
_cell.length_b   1.000
_cell.length_c   1.000
_cell.angle_alpha   90.00
_cell.angle_beta   90.00
_cell.angle_gamma   90.00
#
_symmetry.space_group_name_H-M   'P 1'
#
loop_
_entity.id
_entity.type
_entity.pdbx_description
1 polymer ?
#
loop_
_entity_poly.entity_id
_entity_poly.type
_entity_poly.pdbx_seq_one_letter_code
_entity_poly.pdbx_strand_id
1 'polypeptide(L)'
;MNITWLDTDKLFPAAIETLVEPDVVLDIGCGIMPQKYVRPRVHICCEPFGQYVEHLQQKVALEYDRSYVVVNAPWSEAVKIFPPKSVDTVFLVDVIEHLEKSEALDLLRRTEALARKQVVLFTPLGFLPQEDLDGKDAWGLDGGAWQEHKSGWSPEDFDASWRIYASKVFHTADCFGRAFETPYGAMWAIKDVAGTNHSRAVGTESAKIRKLLDFVGEVSVPVLLNLFLSLKITLKVKPKPLRTIRNRLFRK
;
A
#
# COMPACT_ATOMS: atom_id res chain seq x y z
N MET A 1 23.85 -1.89 -10.17
CA MET A 1 22.59 -1.13 -10.24
C MET A 1 22.00 -1.38 -11.61
N ASN A 2 20.73 -1.81 -11.69
CA ASN A 2 20.09 -2.17 -12.95
C ASN A 2 19.00 -1.14 -13.27
N ILE A 3 19.36 -0.11 -14.04
CA ILE A 3 18.45 0.98 -14.43
C ILE A 3 18.05 0.78 -15.89
N THR A 4 16.75 0.78 -16.16
CA THR A 4 16.19 0.79 -17.50
C THR A 4 15.54 2.14 -17.76
N TRP A 5 16.14 2.94 -18.64
CA TRP A 5 15.55 4.20 -19.09
C TRP A 5 14.54 3.96 -20.20
N LEU A 6 13.36 4.54 -20.07
CA LEU A 6 12.21 4.31 -20.93
C LEU A 6 11.55 5.62 -21.33
N ASP A 7 10.85 5.60 -22.46
CA ASP A 7 9.88 6.62 -22.82
C ASP A 7 8.70 6.59 -21.83
N THR A 8 8.02 7.73 -21.65
CA THR A 8 6.93 7.91 -20.68
C THR A 8 5.84 6.86 -20.80
N ASP A 9 5.45 6.53 -22.03
CA ASP A 9 4.38 5.57 -22.36
C ASP A 9 4.75 4.11 -22.05
N LYS A 10 6.05 3.81 -21.95
CA LYS A 10 6.58 2.47 -21.67
C LYS A 10 6.90 2.25 -20.20
N LEU A 11 6.99 3.32 -19.39
CA LEU A 11 7.43 3.25 -18.00
C LEU A 11 6.55 2.31 -17.16
N PHE A 12 5.23 2.51 -17.19
CA PHE A 12 4.29 1.73 -16.39
C PHE A 12 4.18 0.27 -16.88
N PRO A 13 3.97 0.00 -18.18
CA PRO A 13 3.94 -1.37 -18.69
C PRO A 13 5.17 -2.18 -18.27
N ALA A 14 6.37 -1.62 -18.45
CA ALA A 14 7.62 -2.32 -18.13
C ALA A 14 7.76 -2.62 -16.63
N ALA A 15 7.37 -1.70 -15.74
CA ALA A 15 7.40 -1.93 -14.30
C ALA A 15 6.37 -3.00 -13.88
N ILE A 16 5.12 -2.86 -14.36
CA ILE A 16 3.98 -3.73 -14.03
C ILE A 16 4.24 -5.19 -14.45
N GLU A 17 4.85 -5.41 -15.61
CA GLU A 17 5.19 -6.75 -16.11
C GLU A 17 6.12 -7.54 -15.16
N THR A 18 6.82 -6.86 -14.26
CA THR A 18 7.73 -7.49 -13.31
C THR A 18 7.19 -7.65 -11.89
N LEU A 19 5.93 -7.24 -11.68
CA LEU A 19 5.24 -7.44 -10.42
C LEU A 19 4.84 -8.90 -10.26
N VAL A 20 5.13 -9.46 -9.09
CA VAL A 20 4.77 -10.82 -8.72
C VAL A 20 3.37 -10.82 -8.11
N GLU A 21 2.53 -11.77 -8.52
CA GLU A 21 1.16 -11.90 -8.00
C GLU A 21 1.14 -12.10 -6.47
N PRO A 22 0.55 -11.16 -5.70
CA PRO A 22 0.46 -11.25 -4.25
C PRO A 22 -0.93 -11.70 -3.79
N ASP A 23 -0.99 -12.47 -2.71
CA ASP A 23 -2.23 -12.76 -1.99
C ASP A 23 -2.59 -11.66 -1.00
N VAL A 24 -1.58 -11.04 -0.39
CA VAL A 24 -1.72 -10.01 0.65
C VAL A 24 -0.83 -8.82 0.31
N VAL A 25 -1.44 -7.66 0.07
CA VAL A 25 -0.72 -6.39 -0.16
C VAL A 25 -0.85 -5.48 1.04
N LEU A 26 0.25 -4.84 1.41
CA LEU A 26 0.27 -3.66 2.27
C LEU A 26 0.55 -2.42 1.41
N ASP A 27 -0.42 -1.52 1.33
CA ASP A 27 -0.40 -0.30 0.53
C ASP A 27 -0.32 0.89 1.49
N ILE A 28 0.89 1.43 1.69
CA ILE A 28 1.15 2.50 2.66
C ILE A 28 1.09 3.82 1.94
N GLY A 29 0.36 4.80 2.48
CA GLY A 29 0.15 6.10 1.83
C GLY A 29 -0.79 6.01 0.65
N CYS A 30 -1.78 5.11 0.69
CA CYS A 30 -2.68 4.84 -0.43
C CYS A 30 -3.65 6.00 -0.76
N GLY A 31 -3.72 7.04 0.08
CA GLY A 31 -4.63 8.18 -0.08
C GLY A 31 -6.07 7.73 -0.26
N ILE A 32 -6.77 8.38 -1.20
CA ILE A 32 -8.14 7.99 -1.61
C ILE A 32 -8.15 6.97 -2.77
N MET A 33 -6.97 6.60 -3.27
CA MET A 33 -6.79 5.77 -4.46
C MET A 33 -5.80 4.63 -4.22
N PRO A 34 -6.25 3.50 -3.65
CA PRO A 34 -5.39 2.32 -3.52
C PRO A 34 -4.80 1.88 -4.85
N GLN A 35 -3.61 1.27 -4.79
CA GLN A 35 -2.92 0.78 -5.97
C GLN A 35 -3.80 -0.15 -6.80
N LYS A 36 -3.70 -0.07 -8.14
CA LYS A 36 -4.49 -0.89 -9.07
C LYS A 36 -3.64 -1.84 -9.93
N TYR A 37 -2.34 -1.88 -9.69
CA TYR A 37 -1.36 -2.61 -10.49
C TYR A 37 -1.47 -4.12 -10.28
N VAL A 38 -1.85 -4.55 -9.07
CA VAL A 38 -2.12 -5.95 -8.72
C VAL A 38 -3.46 -6.10 -8.01
N ARG A 39 -4.03 -7.31 -8.09
CA ARG A 39 -5.31 -7.66 -7.45
C ARG A 39 -5.13 -8.76 -6.39
N PRO A 40 -4.77 -8.41 -5.14
CA PRO A 40 -4.61 -9.39 -4.08
C PRO A 40 -5.95 -9.86 -3.52
N ARG A 41 -5.93 -10.98 -2.79
CA ARG A 41 -7.12 -11.44 -2.02
C ARG A 41 -7.41 -10.52 -0.83
N VAL A 42 -6.35 -10.00 -0.20
CA VAL A 42 -6.42 -9.04 0.91
C VAL A 42 -5.59 -7.81 0.55
N HIS A 43 -6.24 -6.64 0.52
CA HIS A 43 -5.61 -5.35 0.26
C HIS A 43 -5.68 -4.50 1.53
N ILE A 44 -4.55 -4.39 2.21
CA ILE A 44 -4.40 -3.60 3.43
C ILE A 44 -3.99 -2.19 3.01
N CYS A 45 -4.86 -1.21 3.24
CA CYS A 45 -4.69 0.18 2.87
C CYS A 45 -4.37 0.98 4.13
N CYS A 46 -3.18 1.57 4.22
CA CYS A 46 -2.75 2.35 5.37
C CYS A 46 -2.61 3.83 5.00
N GLU A 47 -3.35 4.69 5.69
CA GLU A 47 -3.43 6.11 5.40
C GLU A 47 -3.49 6.93 6.70
N PRO A 48 -2.57 7.87 6.96
CA PRO A 48 -2.60 8.69 8.17
C PRO A 48 -3.73 9.72 8.19
N PHE A 49 -4.13 10.28 7.05
CA PHE A 49 -5.04 11.41 7.01
C PHE A 49 -6.50 10.97 7.06
N GLY A 50 -7.20 11.35 8.14
CA GLY A 50 -8.57 10.88 8.41
C GLY A 50 -9.57 11.18 7.30
N GLN A 51 -9.48 12.36 6.66
CA GLN A 51 -10.39 12.70 5.57
C GLN A 51 -10.16 11.81 4.34
N TYR A 52 -8.92 11.44 4.02
CA TYR A 52 -8.64 10.47 2.96
C TYR A 52 -9.20 9.09 3.32
N VAL A 53 -9.06 8.66 4.58
CA VAL A 53 -9.64 7.40 5.06
C VAL A 53 -11.15 7.36 4.88
N GLU A 54 -11.87 8.43 5.17
CA GLU A 54 -13.32 8.50 4.96
C GLU A 54 -13.70 8.27 3.49
N HIS A 55 -13.02 8.95 2.56
CA HIS A 55 -13.23 8.80 1.12
C HIS A 55 -12.85 7.39 0.64
N LEU A 56 -11.71 6.89 1.10
CA LEU A 56 -11.21 5.55 0.81
C LEU A 56 -12.22 4.48 1.23
N GLN A 57 -12.75 4.57 2.45
CA GLN A 57 -13.74 3.62 2.99
C GLN A 57 -15.03 3.60 2.15
N GLN A 58 -15.53 4.78 1.76
CA GLN A 58 -16.72 4.87 0.90
C GLN A 58 -16.48 4.20 -0.45
N LYS A 59 -15.32 4.45 -1.05
CA LYS A 59 -14.95 3.89 -2.34
C LYS A 59 -14.81 2.37 -2.31
N VAL A 60 -14.02 1.84 -1.36
CA VAL A 60 -13.78 0.39 -1.31
C VAL A 60 -15.00 -0.41 -0.85
N ALA A 61 -15.98 0.22 -0.16
CA ALA A 61 -17.25 -0.43 0.21
C ALA A 61 -18.13 -0.78 -1.00
N LEU A 62 -17.87 -0.15 -2.16
CA LEU A 62 -18.54 -0.44 -3.43
C LEU A 62 -17.83 -1.51 -4.25
N GLU A 63 -16.64 -1.94 -3.83
CA GLU A 63 -15.83 -2.95 -4.51
C GLU A 63 -15.95 -4.31 -3.80
N TYR A 64 -16.16 -5.37 -4.57
CA TYR A 64 -16.38 -6.73 -4.05
C TYR A 64 -15.40 -7.77 -4.61
N ASP A 65 -14.37 -7.33 -5.36
CA ASP A 65 -13.42 -8.24 -6.00
C ASP A 65 -12.34 -8.77 -5.03
N ARG A 66 -12.16 -8.13 -3.87
CA ARG A 66 -11.21 -8.51 -2.82
C ARG A 66 -11.64 -8.05 -1.42
N SER A 67 -10.92 -8.51 -0.40
CA SER A 67 -11.10 -8.00 0.97
C SER A 67 -10.23 -6.77 1.19
N TYR A 68 -10.85 -5.64 1.55
CA TYR A 68 -10.14 -4.44 1.96
C TYR A 68 -10.01 -4.36 3.49
N VAL A 69 -8.83 -3.98 3.97
CA VAL A 69 -8.58 -3.63 5.38
C VAL A 69 -8.03 -2.22 5.40
N VAL A 70 -8.78 -1.27 5.95
CA VAL A 70 -8.35 0.13 6.04
C VAL A 70 -7.79 0.39 7.44
N VAL A 71 -6.56 0.92 7.50
CA VAL A 71 -5.84 1.26 8.72
C VAL A 71 -5.57 2.76 8.71
N ASN A 72 -6.20 3.49 9.64
CA ASN A 72 -5.91 4.91 9.80
C ASN A 72 -4.70 5.10 10.74
N ALA A 73 -3.50 5.13 10.17
CA ALA A 73 -2.26 5.25 10.93
C ALA A 73 -1.14 5.84 10.06
N PRO A 74 -0.18 6.57 10.66
CA PRO A 74 1.07 6.89 9.97
C PRO A 74 1.88 5.62 9.69
N TRP A 75 2.75 5.68 8.69
CA TRP A 75 3.58 4.55 8.29
C TRP A 75 4.38 3.98 9.47
N SER A 76 4.85 4.84 10.37
CA SER A 76 5.68 4.48 11.52
C SER A 76 4.97 3.57 12.52
N GLU A 77 3.64 3.67 12.63
CA GLU A 77 2.82 2.74 13.40
C GLU A 77 2.39 1.55 12.56
N ALA A 78 2.04 1.76 11.29
CA ALA A 78 1.64 0.70 10.37
C ALA A 78 2.65 -0.45 10.30
N VAL A 79 3.94 -0.11 10.19
CA VAL A 79 5.03 -1.10 10.11
C VAL A 79 5.26 -1.87 11.41
N LYS A 80 4.68 -1.45 12.53
CA LYS A 80 4.74 -2.16 13.82
C LYS A 80 3.58 -3.14 14.01
N ILE A 81 2.48 -2.95 13.29
CA ILE A 81 1.29 -3.81 13.37
C ILE A 81 1.57 -5.20 12.79
N PHE A 82 2.40 -5.26 11.75
CA PHE A 82 2.63 -6.46 10.96
C PHE A 82 3.89 -7.22 11.41
N PRO A 83 3.80 -8.53 11.66
CA PRO A 83 4.98 -9.36 11.88
C PRO A 83 5.90 -9.38 10.64
N PRO A 84 7.20 -9.68 10.80
CA PRO A 84 8.08 -9.93 9.67
C PRO A 84 7.51 -10.99 8.72
N LYS A 85 7.67 -10.79 7.41
CA LYS A 85 7.24 -11.74 6.37
C LYS A 85 5.74 -12.11 6.42
N SER A 86 4.90 -11.16 6.83
CA SER A 86 3.44 -11.37 6.96
C SER A 86 2.63 -10.90 5.74
N VAL A 87 3.20 -10.04 4.89
CA VAL A 87 2.58 -9.54 3.66
C VAL A 87 3.42 -9.96 2.45
N ASP A 88 2.79 -10.17 1.29
CA ASP A 88 3.52 -10.57 0.09
C ASP A 88 4.27 -9.40 -0.52
N THR A 89 3.54 -8.31 -0.79
CA THR A 89 4.08 -7.14 -1.45
C THR A 89 3.72 -5.88 -0.69
N VAL A 90 4.69 -5.00 -0.51
CA VAL A 90 4.47 -3.64 0.00
C VAL A 90 4.51 -2.67 -1.17
N PHE A 91 3.51 -1.79 -1.26
CA PHE A 91 3.47 -0.67 -2.21
C PHE A 91 3.69 0.66 -1.49
N LEU A 92 4.49 1.52 -2.13
CA LEU A 92 4.81 2.89 -1.75
C LEU A 92 4.72 3.78 -3.00
N VAL A 93 3.51 4.14 -3.42
CA VAL A 93 3.26 4.89 -4.66
C VAL A 93 2.96 6.34 -4.30
N ASP A 94 3.86 7.24 -4.70
CA ASP A 94 3.83 8.66 -4.34
C ASP A 94 3.81 8.86 -2.81
N VAL A 95 4.87 8.41 -2.13
CA VAL A 95 4.94 8.36 -0.66
C VAL A 95 6.24 8.90 -0.12
N ILE A 96 7.37 8.41 -0.63
CA ILE A 96 8.68 8.65 -0.02
C ILE A 96 9.16 10.09 -0.21
N GLU A 97 8.67 10.78 -1.23
CA GLU A 97 8.88 12.20 -1.46
C GLU A 97 8.21 13.07 -0.40
N HIS A 98 7.13 12.61 0.23
CA HIS A 98 6.41 13.33 1.29
C HIS A 98 7.07 13.22 2.67
N LEU A 99 8.17 12.47 2.75
CA LEU A 99 8.92 12.23 3.98
C LEU A 99 10.28 12.90 3.89
N GLU A 100 10.82 13.26 5.06
CA GLU A 100 12.24 13.58 5.15
C GLU A 100 13.06 12.36 4.68
N LYS A 101 14.20 12.61 4.04
CA LYS A 101 15.01 11.55 3.40
C LYS A 101 15.35 10.43 4.38
N SER A 102 15.68 10.77 5.63
CA SER A 102 16.02 9.80 6.69
C SER A 102 14.81 8.95 7.13
N GLU A 103 13.62 9.53 7.19
CA GLU A 103 12.38 8.82 7.54
C GLU A 103 11.99 7.83 6.45
N ALA A 104 12.06 8.25 5.18
CA ALA A 104 11.83 7.39 4.04
C ALA A 104 12.82 6.21 3.99
N LEU A 105 14.10 6.42 4.30
CA LEU A 105 15.08 5.33 4.39
C LEU A 105 14.72 4.33 5.50
N ASP A 106 14.24 4.78 6.66
CA ASP A 106 13.76 3.87 7.71
C ASP A 106 12.50 3.12 7.28
N LEU A 107 11.57 3.78 6.59
CA LEU A 107 10.38 3.14 6.00
C LEU A 107 10.77 2.03 5.03
N LEU A 108 11.69 2.28 4.08
CA LEU A 108 12.17 1.29 3.12
C LEU A 108 12.80 0.08 3.82
N ARG A 109 13.66 0.32 4.82
CA ARG A 109 14.28 -0.75 5.61
C ARG A 109 13.24 -1.60 6.35
N ARG A 110 12.23 -0.97 6.94
CA ARG A 110 11.18 -1.69 7.69
C ARG A 110 10.26 -2.48 6.78
N THR A 111 9.87 -1.92 5.64
CA THR A 111 8.98 -2.59 4.67
C THR A 111 9.64 -3.84 4.06
N GLU A 112 10.95 -3.83 3.84
CA GLU A 112 11.71 -5.01 3.42
C GLU A 112 11.62 -6.19 4.43
N ALA A 113 11.57 -5.88 5.72
CA ALA A 113 11.40 -6.90 6.77
C ALA A 113 9.98 -7.51 6.76
N LEU A 114 8.97 -6.75 6.34
CA LEU A 114 7.56 -7.17 6.29
C LEU A 114 7.25 -8.01 5.05
N ALA A 115 7.83 -7.66 3.91
CA ALA A 115 7.52 -8.27 2.61
C ALA A 115 8.11 -9.69 2.44
N ARG A 116 7.31 -10.61 1.89
CA ARG A 116 7.74 -11.95 1.49
C ARG A 116 8.26 -12.01 0.06
N LYS A 117 7.69 -11.21 -0.85
CA LYS A 117 7.94 -11.27 -2.29
C LYS A 117 8.60 -10.00 -2.77
N GLN A 118 7.94 -8.84 -2.61
CA GLN A 118 8.41 -7.59 -3.22
C GLN A 118 8.18 -6.36 -2.34
N VAL A 119 9.08 -5.38 -2.48
CA VAL A 119 8.80 -3.97 -2.15
C VAL A 119 8.79 -3.20 -3.46
N VAL A 120 7.72 -2.47 -3.70
CA VAL A 120 7.45 -1.75 -4.94
C VAL A 120 7.20 -0.30 -4.60
N LEU A 121 7.96 0.61 -5.20
CA LEU A 121 7.77 2.04 -5.03
C LEU A 121 7.75 2.79 -6.35
N PHE A 122 7.02 3.88 -6.37
CA PHE A 122 7.00 4.86 -7.44
C PHE A 122 7.17 6.26 -6.85
N THR A 123 7.99 7.08 -7.48
CA THR A 123 8.28 8.44 -7.01
C THR A 123 8.83 9.30 -8.18
N PRO A 124 8.70 10.64 -8.12
CA PRO A 124 9.36 11.54 -9.06
C PRO A 124 10.90 11.39 -9.08
N LEU A 125 11.52 11.72 -10.22
CA LEU A 125 12.98 11.83 -10.32
C LEU A 125 13.47 13.20 -9.86
N GLY A 126 14.45 13.21 -8.97
CA GLY A 126 14.95 14.41 -8.32
C GLY A 126 13.96 14.96 -7.30
N PHE A 127 14.13 16.22 -6.93
CA PHE A 127 13.17 16.93 -6.09
C PHE A 127 12.17 17.65 -6.99
N LEU A 128 10.91 17.19 -6.99
CA LEU A 128 9.78 17.85 -7.63
C LEU A 128 9.12 18.76 -6.59
N PRO A 129 9.20 20.10 -6.70
CA PRO A 129 8.59 20.99 -5.72
C PRO A 129 7.07 20.87 -5.73
N GLN A 130 6.49 20.66 -4.55
CA GLN A 130 5.06 20.68 -4.32
C GLN A 130 4.83 21.28 -2.94
N GLU A 131 4.33 22.52 -2.92
CA GLU A 131 4.11 23.30 -1.69
C GLU A 131 2.61 23.38 -1.37
N ASP A 132 2.30 23.39 -0.08
CA ASP A 132 0.96 23.67 0.42
C ASP A 132 0.71 25.19 0.37
N LEU A 133 -0.14 25.64 -0.54
CA LEU A 133 -0.43 27.07 -0.72
C LEU A 133 -1.63 27.56 0.10
N ASP A 134 -2.60 26.70 0.37
CA ASP A 134 -3.88 27.07 0.99
C ASP A 134 -4.52 25.97 1.87
N GLY A 135 -3.79 24.91 2.17
CA GLY A 135 -4.25 23.73 2.90
C GLY A 135 -4.99 22.71 2.03
N LYS A 136 -5.27 23.04 0.76
CA LYS A 136 -6.02 22.17 -0.15
C LYS A 136 -5.11 21.37 -1.06
N ASP A 137 -5.42 20.09 -1.20
CA ASP A 137 -4.79 19.22 -2.19
C ASP A 137 -5.51 19.26 -3.55
N ALA A 138 -4.96 18.53 -4.53
CA ALA A 138 -5.52 18.42 -5.88
C ALA A 138 -6.92 17.76 -5.94
N TRP A 139 -7.36 17.12 -4.86
CA TRP A 139 -8.71 16.56 -4.73
C TRP A 139 -9.69 17.55 -4.06
N GLY A 140 -9.23 18.74 -3.69
CA GLY A 140 -10.01 19.75 -2.97
C GLY A 140 -10.23 19.40 -1.50
N LEU A 141 -9.47 18.45 -0.97
CA LEU A 141 -9.52 18.01 0.42
C LEU A 141 -8.49 18.79 1.26
N ASP A 142 -8.60 18.71 2.58
CA ASP A 142 -7.77 19.44 3.55
C ASP A 142 -6.40 18.75 3.79
N GLY A 143 -5.93 17.97 2.82
CA GLY A 143 -4.72 17.17 2.90
C GLY A 143 -3.47 17.86 2.36
N GLY A 144 -3.51 19.15 2.03
CA GLY A 144 -2.41 19.87 1.37
C GLY A 144 -1.05 19.66 2.05
N ALA A 145 -0.98 19.82 3.38
CA ALA A 145 0.25 19.60 4.15
C ALA A 145 0.79 18.15 4.09
N TRP A 146 -0.08 17.15 3.86
CA TRP A 146 0.34 15.76 3.65
C TRP A 146 0.85 15.50 2.24
N GLN A 147 0.66 16.44 1.32
CA GLN A 147 1.08 16.35 -0.08
C GLN A 147 2.34 17.17 -0.36
N GLU A 148 2.88 17.89 0.62
CA GLU A 148 4.15 18.59 0.48
C GLU A 148 5.28 17.60 0.16
N HIS A 149 6.12 17.92 -0.83
CA HIS A 149 7.32 17.14 -1.11
C HIS A 149 8.48 17.66 -0.26
N LYS A 150 9.09 16.77 0.52
CA LYS A 150 10.16 17.06 1.49
C LYS A 150 11.50 16.48 1.07
N SER A 151 11.52 15.52 0.16
CA SER A 151 12.75 14.92 -0.34
C SER A 151 12.68 14.57 -1.82
N GLY A 152 13.84 14.59 -2.49
CA GLY A 152 13.99 14.18 -3.89
C GLY A 152 14.75 12.87 -4.00
N TRP A 153 14.47 12.10 -5.05
CA TRP A 153 14.99 10.74 -5.22
C TRP A 153 15.59 10.49 -6.60
N SER A 154 16.75 9.83 -6.63
CA SER A 154 17.39 9.39 -7.87
C SER A 154 17.69 7.88 -7.82
N PRO A 155 17.92 7.23 -8.97
CA PRO A 155 18.27 5.81 -8.99
C PRO A 155 19.50 5.47 -8.14
N GLU A 156 20.42 6.43 -7.97
CA GLU A 156 21.64 6.29 -7.16
C GLU A 156 21.38 6.16 -5.66
N ASP A 157 20.18 6.53 -5.18
CA ASP A 157 19.76 6.32 -3.79
C ASP A 157 19.47 4.85 -3.46
N PHE A 158 19.40 3.99 -4.48
CA PHE A 158 19.05 2.58 -4.33
C PHE A 158 20.25 1.67 -4.57
N ASP A 159 20.45 0.68 -3.69
CA ASP A 159 21.53 -0.29 -3.86
C ASP A 159 21.29 -1.25 -5.05
N ALA A 160 22.26 -2.12 -5.34
CA ALA A 160 22.22 -3.01 -6.49
C ALA A 160 21.11 -4.08 -6.46
N SER A 161 20.43 -4.28 -5.33
CA SER A 161 19.30 -5.21 -5.21
C SER A 161 17.99 -4.65 -5.77
N TRP A 162 17.93 -3.35 -6.06
CA TRP A 162 16.77 -2.71 -6.68
C TRP A 162 16.86 -2.75 -8.21
N ARG A 163 15.73 -3.08 -8.84
CA ARG A 163 15.49 -2.92 -10.28
C ARG A 163 14.78 -1.59 -10.48
N ILE A 164 15.37 -0.71 -11.28
CA ILE A 164 14.84 0.64 -11.52
C ILE A 164 14.34 0.74 -12.97
N TYR A 165 13.12 1.22 -13.14
CA TYR A 165 12.56 1.64 -14.42
C TYR A 165 12.30 3.13 -14.33
N ALA A 166 12.86 3.93 -15.23
CA ALA A 166 12.85 5.38 -15.11
C ALA A 166 12.55 6.05 -16.44
N SER A 167 11.82 7.16 -16.40
CA SER A 167 11.67 8.08 -17.54
C SER A 167 12.17 9.45 -17.13
N LYS A 168 12.91 10.12 -18.02
CA LYS A 168 13.37 11.50 -17.81
C LYS A 168 12.25 12.53 -17.97
N VAL A 169 11.16 12.16 -18.64
CA VAL A 169 10.00 13.01 -18.91
C VAL A 169 8.76 12.28 -18.44
N PHE A 170 8.09 12.79 -17.42
CA PHE A 170 6.88 12.17 -16.88
C PHE A 170 5.88 13.23 -16.38
N HIS A 171 6.30 14.06 -15.43
CA HIS A 171 5.48 15.16 -14.94
C HIS A 171 5.71 16.40 -15.81
N THR A 172 4.71 16.76 -16.62
CA THR A 172 4.75 17.94 -17.49
C THR A 172 4.05 19.16 -16.89
N ALA A 173 3.31 18.96 -15.80
CA ALA A 173 2.60 19.99 -15.06
C ALA A 173 2.54 19.63 -13.57
N ASP A 174 2.28 20.63 -12.73
CA ASP A 174 2.08 20.44 -11.30
C ASP A 174 0.68 19.89 -10.97
N CYS A 175 0.42 19.71 -9.67
CA CYS A 175 -0.85 19.20 -9.15
C CYS A 175 -2.08 20.09 -9.44
N PHE A 176 -1.87 21.35 -9.87
CA PHE A 176 -2.92 22.28 -10.29
C PHE A 176 -3.01 22.42 -11.83
N GLY A 177 -2.24 21.65 -12.58
CA GLY A 177 -2.22 21.65 -14.04
C GLY A 177 -1.40 22.78 -14.67
N ARG A 178 -0.58 23.49 -13.89
CA ARG A 178 0.35 24.51 -14.42
C ARG A 178 1.56 23.81 -15.03
N ALA A 179 1.85 24.06 -16.30
CA ALA A 179 2.95 23.41 -17.01
C ALA A 179 4.31 23.78 -16.42
N PHE A 180 5.22 22.80 -16.36
CA PHE A 180 6.62 23.06 -16.02
C PHE A 180 7.39 23.56 -17.24
N GLU A 181 8.38 24.43 -17.02
CA GLU A 181 9.33 24.83 -18.05
C GLU A 181 10.15 23.62 -18.53
N THR A 182 10.60 22.80 -17.59
CA THR A 182 11.27 21.53 -17.85
C THR A 182 10.48 20.41 -17.16
N PRO A 183 10.02 19.37 -17.90
CA PRO A 183 9.35 18.24 -17.28
C PRO A 183 10.25 17.51 -16.27
N TYR A 184 9.64 16.99 -15.21
CA TYR A 184 10.31 16.11 -14.27
C TYR A 184 10.12 14.65 -14.70
N GLY A 185 11.13 13.83 -14.42
CA GLY A 185 11.02 12.40 -14.63
C GLY A 185 10.32 11.68 -13.48
N ALA A 186 10.18 10.37 -13.59
CA ALA A 186 9.69 9.51 -12.52
C ALA A 186 10.35 8.13 -12.63
N MET A 187 10.33 7.38 -11.53
CA MET A 187 10.85 6.01 -11.51
C MET A 187 9.99 5.07 -10.69
N TRP A 188 9.96 3.82 -11.15
CA TRP A 188 9.63 2.67 -10.35
C TRP A 188 10.92 2.06 -9.81
N ALA A 189 10.98 1.80 -8.50
CA ALA A 189 12.01 0.96 -7.92
C ALA A 189 11.36 -0.31 -7.33
N ILE A 190 11.87 -1.47 -7.72
CA ILE A 190 11.31 -2.76 -7.37
C ILE A 190 12.41 -3.63 -6.78
N LYS A 191 12.22 -4.09 -5.54
CA LYS A 191 13.13 -5.01 -4.87
C LYS A 191 12.45 -6.33 -4.62
N ASP A 192 13.01 -7.39 -5.18
CA ASP A 192 12.63 -8.76 -4.88
C ASP A 192 13.27 -9.19 -3.55
N VAL A 193 12.48 -9.74 -2.65
CA VAL A 193 12.94 -10.11 -1.31
C VAL A 193 13.32 -11.59 -1.30
N ALA A 194 14.59 -11.89 -1.06
CA ALA A 194 15.14 -13.24 -1.17
C ALA A 194 14.39 -14.26 -0.31
N GLY A 195 13.99 -15.39 -0.92
CA GLY A 195 13.26 -16.48 -0.27
C GLY A 195 12.23 -17.19 -1.16
N THR A 196 11.91 -16.65 -2.33
CA THR A 196 10.96 -17.28 -3.27
C THR A 196 11.66 -18.23 -4.23
N ASN A 197 12.02 -19.43 -3.77
CA ASN A 197 12.06 -20.57 -4.70
C ASN A 197 10.64 -20.74 -5.24
N HIS A 198 10.42 -20.43 -6.52
CA HIS A 198 9.14 -20.61 -7.20
C HIS A 198 8.85 -22.10 -7.47
N SER A 199 8.93 -22.96 -6.46
CA SER A 199 8.28 -24.26 -6.50
C SER A 199 6.88 -24.11 -5.92
N ARG A 200 5.86 -24.41 -6.74
CA ARG A 200 4.49 -24.62 -6.29
C ARG A 200 4.46 -25.79 -5.29
N ALA A 201 4.77 -25.53 -4.03
CA ALA A 201 4.50 -26.45 -2.94
C ALA A 201 3.06 -26.20 -2.47
N VAL A 202 2.11 -26.84 -3.15
CA VAL A 202 0.74 -26.99 -2.64
C VAL A 202 0.84 -27.85 -1.38
N GLY A 203 0.76 -27.22 -0.21
CA GLY A 203 0.62 -27.92 1.06
C GLY A 203 1.49 -27.34 2.17
N THR A 204 0.88 -26.51 3.01
CA THR A 204 1.18 -26.15 4.42
C THR A 204 0.90 -24.67 4.76
N GLU A 205 0.66 -23.82 3.76
CA GLU A 205 0.43 -22.38 3.93
C GLU A 205 -0.88 -22.03 4.67
N SER A 206 -1.89 -22.91 4.58
CA SER A 206 -3.16 -22.79 5.30
C SER A 206 -3.03 -22.83 6.82
N ALA A 207 -1.95 -23.40 7.38
CA ALA A 207 -1.73 -23.44 8.82
C ALA A 207 -1.22 -22.10 9.39
N LYS A 208 -0.47 -21.32 8.60
CA LYS A 208 0.05 -20.00 9.01
C LYS A 208 -1.01 -18.91 8.88
N ILE A 209 -1.80 -18.95 7.81
CA ILE A 209 -2.99 -18.08 7.65
C ILE A 209 -4.03 -18.40 8.72
N ARG A 210 -4.25 -19.68 9.04
CA ARG A 210 -5.05 -20.06 10.21
C ARG A 210 -4.46 -19.51 11.49
N LYS A 211 -3.16 -19.65 11.77
CA LYS A 211 -2.54 -19.02 12.95
C LYS A 211 -2.70 -17.50 13.03
N LEU A 212 -2.69 -16.78 11.90
CA LEU A 212 -2.95 -15.34 11.88
C LEU A 212 -4.44 -15.04 12.14
N LEU A 213 -5.34 -15.80 11.53
CA LEU A 213 -6.79 -15.70 11.75
C LEU A 213 -7.22 -16.17 13.16
N ASP A 214 -6.51 -17.14 13.73
CA ASP A 214 -6.67 -17.69 15.07
C ASP A 214 -6.07 -16.73 16.09
N PHE A 215 -4.94 -16.07 15.80
CA PHE A 215 -4.43 -14.96 16.61
C PHE A 215 -5.42 -13.79 16.64
N VAL A 216 -5.99 -13.42 15.48
CA VAL A 216 -7.06 -12.40 15.40
C VAL A 216 -8.36 -12.90 16.06
N GLY A 217 -8.59 -14.21 16.10
CA GLY A 217 -9.76 -14.86 16.72
C GLY A 217 -9.63 -15.12 18.23
N GLU A 218 -8.41 -15.23 18.76
CA GLU A 218 -8.10 -15.49 20.17
C GLU A 218 -7.93 -14.21 20.99
N VAL A 219 -7.76 -13.05 20.35
CA VAL A 219 -7.91 -11.77 21.05
C VAL A 219 -9.39 -11.59 21.34
N SER A 220 -9.78 -11.88 22.59
CA SER A 220 -11.16 -11.72 23.04
C SER A 220 -11.70 -10.34 22.66
N VAL A 221 -12.93 -10.30 22.15
CA VAL A 221 -13.65 -9.08 21.74
C VAL A 221 -13.49 -7.91 22.74
N PRO A 222 -13.41 -8.10 24.07
CA PRO A 222 -13.11 -7.02 25.02
C PRO A 222 -11.71 -6.39 24.92
N VAL A 223 -10.68 -7.14 24.53
CA VAL A 223 -9.30 -6.63 24.39
C VAL A 223 -9.15 -5.83 23.08
N LEU A 224 -9.76 -6.31 21.99
CA LEU A 224 -9.91 -5.52 20.77
C LEU A 224 -10.75 -4.27 21.03
N LEU A 225 -11.85 -4.37 21.80
CA LEU A 225 -12.66 -3.20 22.16
C LEU A 225 -11.86 -2.15 22.96
N ASN A 226 -11.02 -2.56 23.90
CA ASN A 226 -10.19 -1.61 24.67
C ASN A 226 -9.06 -0.99 23.83
N LEU A 227 -8.51 -1.71 22.84
CA LEU A 227 -7.57 -1.15 21.87
C LEU A 227 -8.27 -0.19 20.89
N PHE A 228 -9.53 -0.45 20.55
CA PHE A 228 -10.31 0.41 19.63
C PHE A 228 -10.99 1.60 20.31
N LEU A 229 -11.32 1.49 21.60
CA LEU A 229 -11.82 2.60 22.42
C LEU A 229 -10.74 3.67 22.68
N SER A 230 -9.45 3.30 22.69
CA SER A 230 -8.35 4.26 22.76
C SER A 230 -7.97 4.89 21.41
N LEU A 231 -8.43 4.33 20.29
CA LEU A 231 -8.07 4.74 18.92
C LEU A 231 -9.23 5.27 18.05
N LYS A 232 -10.47 5.35 18.57
CA LYS A 232 -11.68 5.78 17.81
C LYS A 232 -11.91 5.04 16.47
N ILE A 233 -11.59 3.75 16.38
CA ILE A 233 -11.83 2.95 15.16
C ILE A 233 -13.20 2.26 15.25
N THR A 234 -14.05 2.41 14.22
CA THR A 234 -15.37 1.76 14.13
C THR A 234 -15.31 0.51 13.26
N LEU A 235 -15.61 -0.66 13.82
CA LEU A 235 -15.79 -1.92 13.07
C LEU A 235 -17.29 -2.23 12.91
N LYS A 236 -17.80 -2.29 11.67
CA LYS A 236 -19.11 -2.89 11.37
C LYS A 236 -18.94 -4.35 10.97
N VAL A 237 -19.23 -5.27 11.89
CA VAL A 237 -19.36 -6.70 11.59
C VAL A 237 -20.83 -6.99 11.24
N LYS A 238 -21.11 -7.46 10.02
CA LYS A 238 -22.45 -7.97 9.66
C LYS A 238 -22.62 -9.42 10.16
N PRO A 239 -23.77 -9.79 10.74
CA PRO A 239 -24.04 -11.18 11.12
C PRO A 239 -24.18 -12.06 9.86
N LYS A 240 -23.56 -13.25 9.89
CA LYS A 240 -23.77 -14.30 8.86
C LYS A 240 -25.24 -14.75 8.88
N PRO A 241 -25.89 -14.94 7.72
CA PRO A 241 -27.21 -15.55 7.69
C PRO A 241 -27.12 -17.02 8.15
N LEU A 242 -28.02 -17.40 9.07
CA LEU A 242 -28.18 -18.78 9.53
C LEU A 242 -28.56 -19.67 8.32
N ARG A 243 -27.70 -20.64 8.02
CA ARG A 243 -28.06 -21.76 7.13
C ARG A 243 -29.24 -22.49 7.77
N THR A 244 -30.39 -22.46 7.12
CA THR A 244 -31.56 -23.25 7.51
C THR A 244 -31.22 -24.73 7.28
N ILE A 245 -30.92 -25.45 8.37
CA ILE A 245 -30.84 -26.91 8.34
C ILE A 245 -32.27 -27.44 8.23
N ARG A 246 -32.54 -28.16 7.14
CA ARG A 246 -33.76 -28.96 6.94
C ARG A 246 -33.97 -29.89 8.13
N ASN A 247 -35.05 -29.71 8.87
CA ASN A 247 -35.62 -30.76 9.71
C ASN A 247 -36.69 -31.52 8.90
N ARG A 248 -36.26 -32.65 8.33
CA ARG A 248 -37.13 -33.82 8.18
C ARG A 248 -37.40 -34.35 9.58
N LEU A 249 -38.58 -34.07 10.14
CA LEU A 249 -39.20 -34.84 11.24
C LEU A 249 -40.60 -34.25 11.48
N PHE A 250 -41.61 -34.85 10.84
CA PHE A 250 -42.72 -35.56 11.49
C PHE A 250 -43.78 -35.91 10.43
N ARG A 251 -44.17 -37.20 10.46
CA ARG A 251 -45.15 -37.86 9.59
C ARG A 251 -46.58 -37.39 9.90
N LYS A 252 -47.42 -37.31 8.87
CA LYS A 252 -48.61 -38.16 8.69
C LYS A 252 -49.09 -38.04 7.24
#